data_AF-A0A0D2H8S3-F1
#
_entry.id   AF-A0A0D2H8S3-F1
#
_cell.length_a   1.000
_cell.length_b   1.000
_cell.length_c   1.000
_cell.angle_alpha   90.00
_cell.angle_beta   90.00
_cell.angle_gamma   90.00
#
_symmetry.space_group_name_H-M   'P 1'
#
loop_
_entity.id
_entity.type
_entity.pdbx_description
1 polymer ?
#
loop_
_entity_poly.entity_id
_entity_poly.type
_entity_poly.pdbx_seq_one_letter_code
_entity_poly.pdbx_strand_id
1 'polypeptide(L)'
;MPHTSRKKKSLHNKRREILDDDGWTRITSSFSASPPTIQTHSTHSESEQNSNWTAGGDAIKELSPPISLPMSVAKGSTLETMRAQFAGIEVRWRETNLCKMLEQTLTDKIWTGKCKVSNCAVFGTGSFCGDAVHWIDRHESAYFQLAAFRTVVKAMERLQAHPLRAYAQEPYYNDLDGLFLASLNITKVDHPKGFELLDRDSFVYSPAAEQEVESQIMSCGPRIWLHRSFGHSLLGSQEAKASFEAKTKFKQGHEHAEMPELVLKNFPFHGSVMWWRKDDGIPGHVQAS
;
A
#
# COMPACT_ATOMS: atom_id res chain seq x y z
N MET A 1 14.12 -48.53 20.70
CA MET A 1 14.53 -47.59 19.63
C MET A 1 14.32 -48.25 18.27
N PRO A 2 13.99 -47.55 17.17
CA PRO A 2 13.87 -46.10 16.98
C PRO A 2 12.48 -45.62 16.49
N HIS A 3 12.14 -44.38 16.83
CA HIS A 3 11.05 -43.60 16.24
C HIS A 3 11.60 -42.78 15.05
N THR A 4 10.89 -42.77 13.91
CA THR A 4 11.20 -41.87 12.80
C THR A 4 10.32 -40.63 12.86
N SER A 5 10.88 -39.53 13.36
CA SER A 5 10.28 -38.20 13.23
C SER A 5 10.59 -37.64 11.85
N ARG A 6 9.58 -37.56 10.97
CA ARG A 6 9.69 -36.89 9.67
C ARG A 6 9.40 -35.41 9.88
N LYS A 7 10.45 -34.59 10.07
CA LYS A 7 10.32 -33.12 10.06
C LYS A 7 9.80 -32.66 8.69
N LYS A 8 8.59 -32.12 8.64
CA LYS A 8 8.02 -31.45 7.47
C LYS A 8 8.80 -30.14 7.27
N LYS A 9 9.64 -30.07 6.24
CA LYS A 9 10.33 -28.82 5.86
C LYS A 9 9.26 -27.81 5.44
N SER A 10 9.13 -26.72 6.19
CA SER A 10 8.38 -25.54 5.79
C SER A 10 8.99 -24.99 4.51
N LEU A 11 8.26 -25.09 3.39
CA LEU A 11 8.59 -24.36 2.17
C LEU A 11 8.34 -22.87 2.47
N HIS A 12 9.36 -22.18 2.95
CA HIS A 12 9.36 -20.72 2.94
C HIS A 12 9.34 -20.27 1.49
N ASN A 13 8.17 -19.81 1.02
CA ASN A 13 8.04 -19.05 -0.21
C ASN A 13 8.94 -17.83 -0.11
N LYS A 14 10.01 -17.79 -0.90
CA LYS A 14 10.86 -16.61 -1.00
C LYS A 14 10.07 -15.53 -1.76
N ARG A 15 9.63 -14.52 -1.02
CA ARG A 15 9.01 -13.28 -1.53
C ARG A 15 10.11 -12.46 -2.23
N ARG A 16 9.82 -11.88 -3.40
CA ARG A 16 10.72 -10.97 -4.14
C ARG A 16 10.05 -9.64 -4.40
N GLU A 17 10.77 -8.58 -4.11
CA GLU A 17 10.41 -7.20 -4.41
C GLU A 17 11.02 -6.84 -5.77
N ILE A 18 10.21 -6.31 -6.69
CA ILE A 18 10.57 -5.97 -8.06
C ILE A 18 10.25 -4.49 -8.24
N LEU A 19 11.25 -3.68 -8.55
CA LEU A 19 11.05 -2.31 -8.99
C LEU A 19 10.81 -2.37 -10.50
N ASP A 20 9.66 -1.89 -10.97
CA ASP A 20 9.33 -1.88 -12.41
C ASP A 20 9.78 -0.57 -13.08
N ASP A 21 9.80 -0.57 -14.41
CA ASP A 21 10.28 0.54 -15.25
C ASP A 21 9.43 1.82 -15.12
N ASP A 22 8.22 1.71 -14.57
CA ASP A 22 7.36 2.85 -14.19
C ASP A 22 7.69 3.43 -12.80
N GLY A 23 8.76 2.95 -12.15
CA GLY A 23 9.22 3.42 -10.84
C GLY A 23 8.46 2.86 -9.64
N TRP A 24 7.69 1.77 -9.81
CA TRP A 24 6.86 1.19 -8.75
C TRP A 24 7.43 -0.12 -8.20
N THR A 25 7.42 -0.27 -6.88
CA THR A 25 7.88 -1.46 -6.18
C THR A 25 6.76 -2.49 -5.97
N ARG A 26 6.87 -3.67 -6.59
CA ARG A 26 5.90 -4.76 -6.55
C ARG A 26 6.45 -5.98 -5.79
N ILE A 27 5.68 -6.53 -4.84
CA ILE A 27 6.05 -7.77 -4.12
C ILE A 27 5.38 -8.97 -4.79
N THR A 28 6.16 -10.00 -5.08
CA THR A 28 5.75 -11.19 -5.83
C THR A 28 6.24 -12.45 -5.12
N SER A 29 5.50 -13.56 -5.24
CA SER A 29 5.94 -14.87 -4.73
C SER A 29 6.45 -15.72 -5.90
N SER A 30 7.67 -16.27 -5.80
CA SER A 30 8.18 -17.19 -6.81
C SER A 30 7.38 -18.50 -6.80
N PHE A 31 6.46 -18.69 -7.74
CA PHE A 31 6.03 -20.04 -8.12
C PHE A 31 7.04 -20.58 -9.11
N SER A 32 7.68 -21.70 -8.76
CA SER A 32 8.39 -22.54 -9.72
C SER A 32 7.36 -23.16 -10.67
N ALA A 33 6.97 -22.42 -11.69
CA ALA A 33 6.28 -22.95 -12.86
C ALA A 33 7.14 -22.58 -14.06
N SER A 34 7.77 -23.59 -14.66
CA SER A 34 8.43 -23.46 -15.95
C SER A 34 7.47 -22.80 -16.94
N PRO A 35 7.92 -21.88 -17.80
CA PRO A 35 7.05 -21.28 -18.81
C PRO A 35 6.49 -22.38 -19.73
N PRO A 36 5.21 -22.36 -20.09
CA PRO A 36 4.70 -23.24 -21.12
C PRO A 36 5.37 -22.85 -22.45
N THR A 37 6.04 -23.84 -23.06
CA THR A 37 6.57 -23.77 -24.43
C THR A 37 5.41 -23.45 -25.37
N ILE A 38 5.35 -22.21 -25.87
CA ILE A 38 4.48 -21.85 -26.98
C ILE A 38 5.09 -22.47 -28.24
N GLN A 39 4.42 -23.47 -28.80
CA GLN A 39 4.72 -23.96 -30.14
C GLN A 39 4.33 -22.88 -31.14
N THR A 40 5.32 -22.17 -31.67
CA THR A 40 5.18 -21.34 -32.86
C THR A 40 5.09 -22.24 -34.08
N HIS A 41 3.89 -22.40 -34.63
CA HIS A 41 3.75 -22.78 -36.04
C HIS A 41 4.06 -21.55 -36.89
N SER A 42 5.32 -21.44 -37.32
CA SER A 42 5.72 -20.58 -38.41
C SER A 42 6.48 -21.42 -39.43
N THR A 43 5.83 -21.60 -40.58
CA THR A 43 6.42 -22.05 -41.85
C THR A 43 7.73 -21.33 -42.12
N HIS A 44 8.81 -22.09 -42.30
CA HIS A 44 10.01 -21.62 -42.98
C HIS A 44 10.49 -22.66 -43.99
N SER A 45 10.48 -22.25 -45.26
CA SER A 45 11.41 -22.76 -46.25
C SER A 45 12.81 -22.22 -45.95
N GLU A 46 13.78 -23.04 -46.34
CA GLU A 46 15.20 -23.08 -45.99
C GLU A 46 16.02 -21.85 -46.40
N SER A 47 17.06 -21.53 -45.61
CA SER A 47 18.46 -21.65 -46.05
C SER A 47 19.45 -21.25 -44.95
N GLU A 48 20.55 -22.00 -44.93
CA GLU A 48 21.63 -22.02 -43.95
C GLU A 48 22.57 -20.81 -44.05
N GLN A 49 23.19 -20.39 -42.93
CA GLN A 49 24.67 -20.34 -42.82
C GLN A 49 25.16 -19.96 -41.41
N ASN A 50 26.13 -20.76 -40.95
CA ASN A 50 26.97 -20.58 -39.77
C ASN A 50 27.75 -19.24 -39.76
N SER A 51 27.95 -18.65 -38.57
CA SER A 51 29.28 -18.22 -38.11
C SER A 51 29.26 -17.80 -36.63
N ASN A 52 30.44 -17.82 -36.01
CA ASN A 52 30.71 -18.05 -34.60
C ASN A 52 31.37 -16.81 -33.96
N TRP A 53 31.15 -16.58 -32.66
CA TRP A 53 31.84 -15.65 -31.72
C TRP A 53 31.65 -14.12 -31.86
N THR A 54 31.19 -13.45 -30.80
CA THR A 54 32.00 -12.63 -29.85
C THR A 54 31.11 -11.79 -28.90
N ALA A 55 31.69 -11.42 -27.77
CA ALA A 55 31.08 -10.73 -26.64
C ALA A 55 30.64 -9.28 -26.93
N GLY A 56 29.60 -8.83 -26.22
CA GLY A 56 29.29 -7.43 -25.97
C GLY A 56 28.00 -6.94 -26.61
N GLY A 57 27.07 -6.45 -25.78
CA GLY A 57 25.92 -5.68 -26.24
C GLY A 57 24.64 -5.96 -25.47
N ASP A 58 24.32 -5.06 -24.53
CA ASP A 58 22.99 -4.90 -23.93
C ASP A 58 21.88 -5.02 -24.99
N ALA A 59 20.95 -5.94 -24.75
CA ALA A 59 19.64 -5.91 -25.36
C ALA A 59 18.64 -6.48 -24.35
N ILE A 60 18.32 -5.68 -23.33
CA ILE A 60 17.09 -5.86 -22.58
C ILE A 60 15.96 -5.63 -23.59
N LYS A 61 15.26 -6.71 -23.91
CA LYS A 61 14.11 -6.72 -24.80
C LYS A 61 12.96 -6.00 -24.07
N GLU A 62 12.88 -4.68 -24.25
CA GLU A 62 11.68 -3.88 -23.93
C GLU A 62 10.47 -4.53 -24.60
N LEU A 63 9.62 -5.18 -23.80
CA LEU A 63 8.37 -5.78 -24.24
C LEU A 63 7.30 -5.45 -23.20
N SER A 64 6.94 -4.19 -23.07
CA SER A 64 5.63 -3.76 -22.51
C SER A 64 5.28 -2.36 -23.02
N PRO A 65 4.05 -2.13 -23.51
CA PRO A 65 3.60 -0.77 -23.81
C PRO A 65 3.49 0.05 -22.52
N PRO A 66 3.73 1.38 -22.57
CA PRO A 66 3.64 2.24 -21.40
C PRO A 66 2.24 2.20 -20.78
N ILE A 67 2.16 2.12 -19.45
CA ILE A 67 0.89 2.17 -18.73
C ILE A 67 0.19 3.50 -19.04
N SER A 68 -1.05 3.44 -19.50
CA SER A 68 -1.88 4.63 -19.68
C SER A 68 -2.42 5.10 -18.32
N LEU A 69 -2.23 6.39 -18.03
CA LEU A 69 -2.76 7.08 -16.85
C LEU A 69 -3.87 8.04 -17.29
N PRO A 70 -5.09 7.99 -16.72
CA PRO A 70 -5.60 6.99 -15.78
C PRO A 70 -5.82 5.60 -16.42
N MET A 71 -5.97 4.54 -15.62
CA MET A 71 -6.19 3.18 -16.14
C MET A 71 -7.53 3.05 -16.87
N SER A 72 -7.56 2.29 -17.98
CA SER A 72 -8.80 1.92 -18.66
C SER A 72 -9.71 1.10 -17.73
N VAL A 73 -11.02 1.30 -17.80
CA VAL A 73 -11.98 0.54 -16.99
C VAL A 73 -12.04 -0.92 -17.47
N ALA A 74 -11.88 -1.88 -16.56
CA ALA A 74 -12.02 -3.30 -16.86
C ALA A 74 -13.43 -3.62 -17.39
N LYS A 75 -13.51 -4.50 -18.37
CA LYS A 75 -14.76 -4.82 -19.07
C LYS A 75 -15.84 -5.31 -18.08
N GLY A 76 -17.00 -4.66 -18.09
CA GLY A 76 -18.15 -5.02 -17.26
C GLY A 76 -18.15 -4.40 -15.86
N SER A 77 -17.12 -3.61 -15.51
CA SER A 77 -17.10 -2.83 -14.28
C SER A 77 -18.17 -1.74 -14.30
N THR A 78 -18.99 -1.71 -13.25
CA THR A 78 -20.01 -0.69 -13.00
C THR A 78 -19.97 -0.27 -11.54
N LEU A 79 -20.54 0.90 -11.24
CA LEU A 79 -20.58 1.43 -9.87
C LEU A 79 -21.31 0.49 -8.91
N GLU A 80 -22.39 -0.14 -9.39
CA GLU A 80 -23.19 -1.11 -8.64
C GLU A 80 -22.36 -2.36 -8.31
N THR A 81 -21.62 -2.90 -9.29
CA THR A 81 -20.77 -4.08 -9.08
C THR A 81 -19.63 -3.79 -8.10
N MET A 82 -18.99 -2.61 -8.18
CA MET A 82 -17.93 -2.21 -7.25
C MET A 82 -18.45 -2.05 -5.82
N ARG A 83 -19.63 -1.44 -5.65
CA ARG A 83 -20.29 -1.33 -4.33
C ARG A 83 -20.61 -2.71 -3.75
N ALA A 84 -21.16 -3.61 -4.55
CA ALA A 84 -21.49 -4.97 -4.10
C ALA A 84 -20.22 -5.76 -3.70
N GLN A 85 -19.16 -5.70 -4.52
CA GLN A 85 -17.88 -6.32 -4.21
C GLN A 85 -17.28 -5.75 -2.92
N PHE A 86 -17.25 -4.42 -2.79
CA PHE A 86 -16.71 -3.77 -1.61
C PHE A 86 -17.50 -4.09 -0.35
N ALA A 87 -18.83 -4.14 -0.40
CA ALA A 87 -19.66 -4.55 0.73
C ALA A 87 -19.30 -5.95 1.24
N GLY A 88 -19.08 -6.90 0.32
CA GLY A 88 -18.58 -8.25 0.67
C GLY A 88 -17.18 -8.23 1.29
N ILE A 89 -16.30 -7.37 0.81
CA ILE A 89 -14.95 -7.18 1.38
C ILE A 89 -15.00 -6.52 2.75
N GLU A 90 -15.88 -5.54 2.99
CA GLU A 90 -16.05 -4.92 4.31
C GLU A 90 -16.48 -5.93 5.37
N VAL A 91 -17.33 -6.90 5.01
CA VAL A 91 -17.71 -8.00 5.92
C VAL A 91 -16.49 -8.85 6.26
N ARG A 92 -15.77 -9.37 5.24
CA ARG A 92 -14.57 -10.19 5.45
C ARG A 92 -13.48 -9.44 6.23
N TRP A 93 -13.31 -8.14 5.94
CA TRP A 93 -12.34 -7.28 6.60
C TRP A 93 -12.57 -7.20 8.11
N ARG A 94 -13.81 -6.98 8.54
CA ARG A 94 -14.17 -6.87 9.97
C ARG A 94 -13.87 -8.13 10.77
N GLU A 95 -13.89 -9.29 10.12
CA GLU A 95 -13.58 -10.57 10.77
C GLU A 95 -12.08 -10.75 11.04
N THR A 96 -11.22 -10.00 10.34
CA THR A 96 -9.76 -10.13 10.44
C THR A 96 -9.23 -9.67 11.80
N ASN A 97 -8.13 -10.31 12.22
CA ASN A 97 -7.37 -9.85 13.39
C ASN A 97 -6.76 -8.46 13.18
N LEU A 98 -6.46 -8.11 11.93
CA LEU A 98 -5.92 -6.81 11.57
C LEU A 98 -6.93 -5.68 11.84
N CYS A 99 -8.19 -5.85 11.44
CA CYS A 99 -9.25 -4.88 11.76
C CYS A 99 -9.39 -4.69 13.28
N LYS A 100 -9.44 -5.78 14.03
CA LYS A 100 -9.55 -5.75 15.50
C LYS A 100 -8.37 -5.02 16.15
N MET A 101 -7.14 -5.31 15.70
CA MET A 101 -5.93 -4.68 16.22
C MET A 101 -5.88 -3.17 15.88
N LEU A 102 -6.35 -2.78 14.69
CA LEU A 102 -6.45 -1.37 14.31
C LEU A 102 -7.40 -0.62 15.24
N GLU A 103 -8.61 -1.14 15.46
CA GLU A 103 -9.60 -0.51 16.34
C GLU A 103 -9.13 -0.45 17.80
N GLN A 104 -8.52 -1.52 18.31
CA GLN A 104 -7.94 -1.56 19.66
C GLN A 104 -6.80 -0.55 19.81
N THR A 105 -5.88 -0.48 18.85
CA THR A 105 -4.76 0.46 18.92
C THR A 105 -5.26 1.91 18.88
N LEU A 106 -6.28 2.20 18.05
CA LEU A 106 -6.91 3.53 18.02
C LEU A 106 -7.53 3.89 19.37
N THR A 107 -8.26 2.96 19.99
CA THR A 107 -9.02 3.22 21.22
C THR A 107 -8.13 3.24 22.46
N ASP A 108 -7.22 2.28 22.58
CA ASP A 108 -6.49 2.02 23.81
C ASP A 108 -5.15 2.77 23.88
N LYS A 109 -4.53 3.07 22.74
CA LYS A 109 -3.20 3.69 22.67
C LYS A 109 -3.21 5.10 22.10
N ILE A 110 -3.97 5.34 21.04
CA ILE A 110 -3.95 6.63 20.33
C ILE A 110 -4.96 7.60 20.94
N TRP A 111 -6.16 7.12 21.27
CA TRP A 111 -7.21 7.96 21.83
C TRP A 111 -7.02 8.15 23.33
N THR A 112 -6.25 9.18 23.69
CA THR A 112 -6.07 9.62 25.08
C THR A 112 -7.04 10.75 25.47
N GLY A 113 -8.06 11.02 24.66
CA GLY A 113 -8.96 12.19 24.78
C GLY A 113 -8.35 13.52 24.30
N LYS A 114 -7.05 13.56 23.97
CA LYS A 114 -6.34 14.73 23.43
C LYS A 114 -5.97 14.61 21.95
N CYS A 115 -6.05 13.42 21.38
CA CYS A 115 -5.72 13.17 19.98
C CYS A 115 -6.80 13.76 19.06
N LYS A 116 -6.45 14.82 18.32
CA LYS A 116 -7.33 15.42 17.31
C LYS A 116 -6.88 15.02 15.91
N VAL A 117 -7.87 14.68 15.07
CA VAL A 117 -7.70 14.42 13.65
C VAL A 117 -8.57 15.42 12.89
N SER A 118 -8.00 16.17 11.96
CA SER A 118 -8.70 17.23 11.21
C SER A 118 -9.20 16.75 9.85
N ASN A 119 -8.48 15.80 9.26
CA ASN A 119 -8.76 15.23 7.95
C ASN A 119 -8.04 13.88 7.79
N CYS A 120 -8.43 13.14 6.75
CA CYS A 120 -7.89 11.84 6.44
C CYS A 120 -7.53 11.74 4.96
N ALA A 121 -6.41 11.10 4.64
CA ALA A 121 -6.02 10.86 3.26
C ALA A 121 -5.48 9.44 3.06
N VAL A 122 -5.83 8.82 1.94
CA VAL A 122 -5.21 7.59 1.46
C VAL A 122 -4.46 7.82 0.15
N PHE A 123 -3.25 7.27 0.04
CA PHE A 123 -2.39 7.39 -1.13
C PHE A 123 -2.03 6.00 -1.66
N GLY A 124 -2.07 5.81 -2.98
CA GLY A 124 -1.40 4.65 -3.58
C GLY A 124 -2.13 3.30 -3.44
N THR A 125 -3.46 3.27 -3.39
CA THR A 125 -4.20 1.99 -3.29
C THR A 125 -4.24 1.22 -4.61
N GLY A 126 -3.93 1.87 -5.74
CA GLY A 126 -4.29 1.42 -7.07
C GLY A 126 -5.78 1.63 -7.39
N SER A 127 -6.12 1.50 -8.68
CA SER A 127 -7.53 1.52 -9.14
C SER A 127 -8.29 0.29 -8.65
N PHE A 128 -9.58 0.49 -8.36
CA PHE A 128 -10.49 -0.57 -7.94
C PHE A 128 -11.10 -1.32 -9.13
N CYS A 129 -11.07 -0.72 -10.32
CA CYS A 129 -11.69 -1.25 -11.52
C CYS A 129 -10.84 -1.15 -12.78
N GLY A 130 -9.57 -0.71 -12.68
CA GLY A 130 -8.65 -0.58 -13.80
C GLY A 130 -8.33 -1.92 -14.44
N ASP A 131 -8.30 -2.00 -15.75
CA ASP A 131 -7.92 -3.19 -16.49
C ASP A 131 -6.48 -3.56 -16.11
N ALA A 132 -6.33 -4.71 -15.45
CA ALA A 132 -5.13 -5.02 -14.70
C ALA A 132 -3.88 -4.94 -15.60
N VAL A 133 -2.97 -4.03 -15.27
CA VAL A 133 -1.66 -3.98 -15.93
C VAL A 133 -0.91 -5.26 -15.55
N HIS A 134 -0.59 -6.07 -16.55
CA HIS A 134 0.39 -7.16 -16.53
C HIS A 134 0.38 -8.05 -15.26
N TRP A 135 -0.16 -9.27 -15.43
CA TRP A 135 -0.04 -10.47 -14.58
C TRP A 135 -0.45 -10.40 -13.08
N ILE A 136 -0.63 -9.21 -12.49
CA ILE A 136 -1.06 -9.04 -11.08
C ILE A 136 -2.39 -8.28 -11.00
N ASP A 137 -3.50 -9.02 -10.87
CA ASP A 137 -4.76 -8.43 -10.43
C ASP A 137 -4.65 -8.04 -8.93
N ARG A 138 -4.83 -6.74 -8.67
CA ARG A 138 -4.72 -6.08 -7.36
C ARG A 138 -6.04 -5.52 -6.83
N HIS A 139 -7.17 -5.74 -7.51
CA HIS A 139 -8.43 -5.12 -7.12
C HIS A 139 -8.85 -5.51 -5.70
N GLU A 140 -8.70 -6.80 -5.35
CA GLU A 140 -8.99 -7.26 -3.99
C GLU A 140 -8.09 -6.56 -2.97
N SER A 141 -6.79 -6.42 -3.26
CA SER A 141 -5.84 -5.70 -2.40
C SER A 141 -6.27 -4.26 -2.18
N ALA A 142 -6.63 -3.54 -3.25
CA ALA A 142 -7.08 -2.15 -3.20
C ALA A 142 -8.35 -1.99 -2.34
N TYR A 143 -9.33 -2.88 -2.50
CA TYR A 143 -10.54 -2.86 -1.67
C TYR A 143 -10.26 -3.13 -0.19
N PHE A 144 -9.38 -4.09 0.12
CA PHE A 144 -9.00 -4.35 1.52
C PHE A 144 -8.29 -3.13 2.14
N GLN A 145 -7.39 -2.48 1.39
CA GLN A 145 -6.73 -1.25 1.82
C GLN A 145 -7.76 -0.13 2.06
N LEU A 146 -8.74 0.04 1.17
CA LEU A 146 -9.81 1.01 1.36
C LEU A 146 -10.68 0.69 2.59
N ALA A 147 -10.96 -0.59 2.85
CA ALA A 147 -11.68 -1.01 4.05
C ALA A 147 -10.90 -0.65 5.33
N ALA A 148 -9.57 -0.84 5.34
CA ALA A 148 -8.72 -0.44 6.45
C ALA A 148 -8.74 1.08 6.68
N PHE A 149 -8.61 1.87 5.61
CA PHE A 149 -8.73 3.33 5.68
C PHE A 149 -10.06 3.75 6.31
N ARG A 150 -11.18 3.20 5.80
CA ARG A 150 -12.52 3.52 6.30
C ARG A 150 -12.73 3.11 7.75
N THR A 151 -12.13 2.00 8.21
CA THR A 151 -12.18 1.61 9.63
C THR A 151 -11.59 2.69 10.51
N VAL A 152 -10.41 3.21 10.16
CA VAL A 152 -9.77 4.27 10.95
C VAL A 152 -10.59 5.57 10.91
N VAL A 153 -11.05 5.99 9.72
CA VAL A 153 -11.89 7.19 9.58
C VAL A 153 -13.13 7.11 10.46
N LYS A 154 -13.93 6.04 10.33
CA LYS A 154 -15.16 5.85 11.12
C LYS A 154 -14.89 5.74 12.63
N ALA A 155 -13.80 5.09 13.01
CA ALA A 155 -13.41 5.01 14.41
C ALA A 155 -13.09 6.39 14.97
N MET A 156 -12.32 7.21 14.25
CA MET A 156 -11.98 8.57 14.68
C MET A 156 -13.20 9.49 14.71
N GLU A 157 -14.10 9.41 13.73
CA GLU A 157 -15.37 10.16 13.73
C GLU A 157 -16.20 9.86 14.98
N ARG A 158 -16.29 8.58 15.35
CA ARG A 158 -16.99 8.13 16.57
C ARG A 158 -16.30 8.64 17.83
N LEU A 159 -14.98 8.52 17.90
CA LEU A 159 -14.20 8.93 19.08
C LEU A 159 -14.24 10.45 19.30
N GLN A 160 -14.20 11.24 18.22
CA GLN A 160 -14.23 12.71 18.27
C GLN A 160 -15.64 13.31 18.23
N ALA A 161 -16.67 12.48 18.00
CA ALA A 161 -18.04 12.91 17.77
C ALA A 161 -18.17 13.98 16.67
N HIS A 162 -17.35 13.88 15.61
CA HIS A 162 -17.32 14.85 14.51
C HIS A 162 -17.02 14.14 13.18
N PRO A 163 -17.74 14.46 12.09
CA PRO A 163 -17.44 13.90 10.77
C PRO A 163 -16.06 14.34 10.27
N LEU A 164 -15.36 13.46 9.54
CA LEU A 164 -14.03 13.72 9.00
C LEU A 164 -14.07 13.83 7.49
N ARG A 165 -13.30 14.79 6.96
CA ARG A 165 -13.07 14.89 5.53
C ARG A 165 -12.06 13.82 5.12
N ALA A 166 -12.44 12.97 4.17
CA ALA A 166 -11.62 11.89 3.67
C ALA A 166 -11.27 12.11 2.19
N TYR A 167 -10.00 11.98 1.86
CA TYR A 167 -9.45 12.16 0.52
C TYR A 167 -8.73 10.91 0.03
N ALA A 168 -8.70 10.71 -1.28
CA ALA A 168 -7.91 9.66 -1.90
C ALA A 168 -7.14 10.20 -3.12
N GLN A 169 -5.83 9.95 -3.18
CA GLN A 169 -4.98 10.34 -4.29
C GLN A 169 -4.24 9.11 -4.84
N GLU A 170 -4.44 8.82 -6.11
CA GLU A 170 -3.86 7.68 -6.81
C GLU A 170 -3.78 8.01 -8.31
N PRO A 171 -2.58 7.97 -8.93
CA PRO A 171 -2.42 8.26 -10.36
C PRO A 171 -3.25 7.36 -11.26
N TYR A 172 -3.54 6.13 -10.85
CA TYR A 172 -4.29 5.18 -11.67
C TYR A 172 -5.82 5.34 -11.63
N TYR A 173 -6.39 6.21 -10.78
CA TYR A 173 -7.85 6.34 -10.66
C TYR A 173 -8.50 6.89 -11.92
N ASN A 174 -9.43 6.13 -12.47
CA ASN A 174 -10.34 6.60 -13.52
C ASN A 174 -11.60 7.27 -12.93
N ASP A 175 -12.52 7.69 -13.79
CA ASP A 175 -13.76 8.35 -13.38
C ASP A 175 -14.68 7.44 -12.58
N LEU A 176 -14.70 6.14 -12.90
CA LEU A 176 -15.51 5.16 -12.19
C LEU A 176 -14.99 4.92 -10.77
N ASP A 177 -13.67 4.91 -10.56
CA ASP A 177 -13.06 4.92 -9.23
C ASP A 177 -13.49 6.17 -8.44
N GLY A 178 -13.51 7.34 -9.09
CA GLY A 178 -13.97 8.59 -8.50
C GLY A 178 -15.43 8.52 -8.03
N LEU A 179 -16.33 8.00 -8.88
CA LEU A 179 -17.74 7.79 -8.53
C LEU A 179 -17.91 6.79 -7.39
N PHE A 180 -17.11 5.72 -7.39
CA PHE A 180 -17.11 4.73 -6.33
C PHE A 180 -16.67 5.34 -4.99
N LEU A 181 -15.55 6.06 -4.95
CA LEU A 181 -15.06 6.76 -3.76
C LEU A 181 -16.07 7.80 -3.25
N ALA A 182 -16.67 8.58 -4.15
CA ALA A 182 -17.70 9.56 -3.79
C ALA A 182 -18.90 8.89 -3.10
N SER A 183 -19.27 7.68 -3.54
CA SER A 183 -20.35 6.91 -2.91
C SER A 183 -20.05 6.45 -1.48
N LEU A 184 -18.78 6.53 -1.07
CA LEU A 184 -18.31 6.19 0.28
C LEU A 184 -17.99 7.44 1.11
N ASN A 185 -18.35 8.64 0.62
CA ASN A 185 -17.99 9.96 1.16
C ASN A 185 -16.48 10.22 1.19
N ILE A 186 -15.75 9.70 0.19
CA ILE A 186 -14.31 9.94 0.01
C ILE A 186 -14.13 10.76 -1.27
N THR A 187 -13.42 11.87 -1.17
CA THR A 187 -13.17 12.75 -2.32
C THR A 187 -11.90 12.31 -3.04
N LYS A 188 -12.01 11.88 -4.30
CA LYS A 188 -10.86 11.73 -5.20
C LYS A 188 -10.22 13.11 -5.40
N VAL A 189 -8.90 13.18 -5.25
CA VAL A 189 -8.11 14.39 -5.54
C VAL A 189 -6.92 14.04 -6.43
N ASP A 190 -6.56 14.96 -7.33
CA ASP A 190 -5.42 14.78 -8.22
C ASP A 190 -4.13 15.28 -7.57
N HIS A 191 -2.98 14.78 -8.01
CA HIS A 191 -1.68 15.26 -7.54
C HIS A 191 -1.47 16.74 -7.90
N PRO A 192 -0.91 17.59 -7.00
CA PRO A 192 -0.39 17.28 -5.66
C PRO A 192 -1.41 17.49 -4.52
N LYS A 193 -2.70 17.64 -4.82
CA LYS A 193 -3.69 18.18 -3.89
C LYS A 193 -3.84 17.37 -2.61
N GLY A 194 -3.68 16.05 -2.68
CA GLY A 194 -3.70 15.18 -1.50
C GLY A 194 -2.65 15.58 -0.47
N PHE A 195 -1.45 15.98 -0.89
CA PHE A 195 -0.39 16.45 0.01
C PHE A 195 -0.69 17.84 0.59
N GLU A 196 -1.24 18.75 -0.21
CA GLU A 196 -1.61 20.11 0.24
C GLU A 196 -2.70 20.12 1.31
N LEU A 197 -3.52 19.07 1.35
CA LEU A 197 -4.59 18.90 2.34
C LEU A 197 -4.08 18.33 3.67
N LEU A 198 -2.86 17.80 3.70
CA LEU A 198 -2.27 17.26 4.93
C LEU A 198 -1.81 18.36 5.87
N ASP A 199 -2.02 18.11 7.15
CA ASP A 199 -1.54 18.91 8.26
C ASP A 199 -1.04 18.01 9.40
N ARG A 200 -0.58 18.64 10.48
CA ARG A 200 -0.08 17.95 11.67
C ARG A 200 -1.13 17.14 12.42
N ASP A 201 -2.41 17.36 12.17
CA ASP A 201 -3.53 16.64 12.76
C ASP A 201 -4.19 15.71 11.74
N SER A 202 -3.50 15.34 10.66
CA SER A 202 -4.06 14.42 9.66
C SER A 202 -3.86 12.96 10.04
N PHE A 203 -4.82 12.11 9.66
CA PHE A 203 -4.60 10.67 9.53
C PHE A 203 -4.23 10.35 8.08
N VAL A 204 -3.13 9.64 7.87
CA VAL A 204 -2.69 9.23 6.53
C VAL A 204 -2.60 7.71 6.46
N TYR A 205 -3.03 7.14 5.34
CA TYR A 205 -2.73 5.77 4.97
C TYR A 205 -2.00 5.73 3.64
N SER A 206 -0.82 5.11 3.59
CA SER A 206 -0.07 4.94 2.35
C SER A 206 0.50 3.52 2.24
N PRO A 207 -0.30 2.54 1.78
CA PRO A 207 0.18 1.18 1.61
C PRO A 207 1.27 1.12 0.55
N ALA A 208 2.47 0.66 0.94
CA ALA A 208 3.60 0.46 0.01
C ALA A 208 3.92 1.67 -0.87
N ALA A 209 3.81 2.88 -0.31
CA ALA A 209 4.16 4.12 -1.01
C ALA A 209 5.65 4.20 -1.36
N GLU A 210 5.94 4.78 -2.52
CA GLU A 210 7.29 5.10 -2.97
C GLU A 210 7.97 6.14 -2.07
N GLN A 211 9.29 6.22 -2.16
CA GLN A 211 10.12 7.04 -1.29
C GLN A 211 9.73 8.53 -1.32
N GLU A 212 9.34 9.07 -2.48
CA GLU A 212 8.93 10.46 -2.64
C GLU A 212 7.61 10.75 -1.92
N VAL A 213 6.65 9.81 -2.00
CA VAL A 213 5.37 9.90 -1.30
C VAL A 213 5.59 9.77 0.21
N GLU A 214 6.42 8.82 0.63
CA GLU A 214 6.81 8.63 2.02
C GLU A 214 7.48 9.91 2.59
N SER A 215 8.42 10.49 1.85
CA SER A 215 9.14 11.70 2.24
C SER A 215 8.20 12.91 2.39
N GLN A 216 7.29 13.11 1.44
CA GLN A 216 6.30 14.20 1.50
C GLN A 216 5.37 14.04 2.70
N ILE A 217 4.80 12.85 2.92
CA ILE A 217 3.93 12.60 4.09
C ILE A 217 4.70 12.82 5.40
N MET A 218 5.94 12.33 5.47
CA MET A 218 6.79 12.51 6.65
C MET A 218 7.07 13.99 6.94
N SER A 219 7.26 14.81 5.91
CA SER A 219 7.50 16.26 6.04
C SER A 219 6.29 17.00 6.62
N CYS A 220 5.07 16.53 6.34
CA CYS A 220 3.84 17.06 6.93
C CYS A 220 3.69 16.71 8.42
N GLY A 221 4.30 15.60 8.86
CA GLY A 221 4.26 15.13 10.25
C GLY A 221 2.84 14.83 10.75
N PRO A 222 2.10 13.92 10.09
CA PRO A 222 0.71 13.60 10.41
C PRO A 222 0.55 13.09 11.84
N ARG A 223 -0.67 13.21 12.39
CA ARG A 223 -1.00 12.71 13.73
C ARG A 223 -0.92 11.19 13.80
N ILE A 224 -1.47 10.53 12.78
CA ILE A 224 -1.52 9.07 12.65
C ILE A 224 -1.07 8.74 11.23
N TRP A 225 -0.20 7.76 11.09
CA TRP A 225 0.20 7.24 9.80
C TRP A 225 0.18 5.71 9.81
N LEU A 226 -0.72 5.13 9.03
CA LEU A 226 -0.66 3.71 8.70
C LEU A 226 0.24 3.58 7.45
N HIS A 227 1.35 2.86 7.59
CA HIS A 227 2.34 2.75 6.53
C HIS A 227 3.07 1.40 6.62
N ARG A 228 3.91 1.09 5.63
CA ARG A 228 4.84 -0.03 5.74
C ARG A 228 5.96 0.30 6.73
N SER A 229 6.62 -0.71 7.28
CA SER A 229 7.81 -0.50 8.11
C SER A 229 8.92 0.13 7.28
N PHE A 230 9.56 1.16 7.83
CA PHE A 230 10.71 1.85 7.21
C PHE A 230 11.92 0.95 6.94
N GLY A 231 11.94 -0.28 7.48
CA GLY A 231 13.02 -1.26 7.27
C GLY A 231 13.02 -1.92 5.88
N HIS A 232 12.03 -1.63 5.04
CA HIS A 232 11.93 -2.17 3.67
C HIS A 232 12.59 -1.29 2.60
N SER A 233 13.17 -0.13 2.93
CA SER A 233 13.93 0.67 1.95
C SER A 233 15.27 0.02 1.61
N LEU A 234 15.48 -0.30 0.33
CA LEU A 234 16.78 -0.66 -0.20
C LEU A 234 17.68 0.59 -0.26
N LEU A 235 18.85 0.51 0.39
CA LEU A 235 19.86 1.57 0.40
C LEU A 235 20.69 1.56 -0.89
N GLY A 236 20.98 2.75 -1.43
CA GLY A 236 21.98 2.91 -2.49
C GLY A 236 22.32 4.33 -2.95
N SER A 237 22.19 5.39 -2.15
CA SER A 237 22.67 6.74 -2.57
C SER A 237 22.86 7.72 -1.39
N GLN A 238 23.34 8.93 -1.64
CA GLN A 238 23.49 10.02 -0.66
C GLN A 238 22.12 10.51 -0.13
N GLU A 239 21.04 10.34 -0.92
CA GLU A 239 19.64 10.56 -0.49
C GLU A 239 19.24 9.58 0.61
N ALA A 240 19.91 8.42 0.72
CA ALA A 240 19.71 7.48 1.80
C ALA A 240 20.08 8.07 3.16
N LYS A 241 21.03 9.02 3.26
CA LYS A 241 21.40 9.65 4.54
C LYS A 241 20.32 10.63 5.03
N ALA A 242 19.89 11.56 4.18
CA ALA A 242 18.83 12.51 4.54
C ALA A 242 17.50 11.79 4.82
N SER A 243 17.17 10.78 4.01
CA SER A 243 16.03 9.88 4.24
C SER A 243 16.16 9.13 5.57
N PHE A 244 17.35 8.62 5.90
CA PHE A 244 17.61 7.95 7.16
C PHE A 244 17.48 8.88 8.38
N GLU A 245 18.00 10.10 8.31
CA GLU A 245 17.87 11.10 9.37
C GLU A 245 16.40 11.49 9.58
N ALA A 246 15.66 11.73 8.49
CA ALA A 246 14.23 12.03 8.54
C ALA A 246 13.45 10.88 9.20
N LYS A 247 13.68 9.63 8.76
CA LYS A 247 13.09 8.42 9.36
C LYS A 247 13.44 8.29 10.84
N THR A 248 14.68 8.56 11.21
CA THR A 248 15.15 8.48 12.60
C THR A 248 14.43 9.52 13.47
N LYS A 249 14.35 10.77 13.00
CA LYS A 249 13.63 11.84 13.68
C LYS A 249 12.13 11.54 13.79
N PHE A 250 11.53 11.01 12.73
CA PHE A 250 10.12 10.60 12.75
C PHE A 250 9.88 9.52 13.81
N LYS A 251 10.69 8.46 13.84
CA LYS A 251 10.65 7.39 14.85
C LYS A 251 10.81 7.91 16.28
N GLN A 252 11.64 8.93 16.51
CA GLN A 252 11.83 9.51 17.85
C GLN A 252 10.57 10.25 18.33
N GLY A 253 9.89 10.97 17.42
CA GLY A 253 8.68 11.75 17.70
C GLY A 253 7.38 10.95 17.73
N HIS A 254 7.39 9.68 17.31
CA HIS A 254 6.20 8.85 17.19
C HIS A 254 6.32 7.56 18.01
N GLU A 255 5.20 7.13 18.55
CA GLU A 255 5.00 5.75 18.98
C GLU A 255 4.49 4.91 17.80
N HIS A 256 4.58 3.59 17.93
CA HIS A 256 4.12 2.70 16.88
C HIS A 256 3.63 1.36 17.41
N ALA A 257 2.83 0.69 16.58
CA ALA A 257 2.41 -0.68 16.76
C ALA A 257 2.52 -1.41 15.42
N GLU A 258 3.19 -2.57 15.44
CA GLU A 258 3.20 -3.47 14.30
C GLU A 258 1.81 -4.08 14.11
N MET A 259 1.37 -4.12 12.86
CA MET A 259 0.09 -4.68 12.49
C MET A 259 0.25 -6.15 12.07
N PRO A 260 -0.68 -7.04 12.44
CA PRO A 260 -0.59 -8.45 12.07
C PRO A 260 -0.65 -8.62 10.54
N GLU A 261 0.06 -9.64 10.02
CA GLU A 261 -0.06 -9.99 8.61
C GLU A 261 -1.50 -10.42 8.29
N LEU A 262 -1.97 -10.00 7.11
CA LEU A 262 -3.18 -10.52 6.51
C LEU A 262 -2.80 -11.24 5.21
N VAL A 263 -2.97 -12.57 5.21
CA VAL A 263 -2.60 -13.41 4.06
C VAL A 263 -3.67 -13.25 2.97
N LEU A 264 -3.40 -12.34 2.04
CA LEU A 264 -4.17 -12.13 0.83
C LEU A 264 -3.24 -12.13 -0.38
N LYS A 265 -3.83 -12.32 -1.56
CA LYS A 265 -3.13 -12.11 -2.83
C LYS A 265 -2.47 -10.73 -2.82
N ASN A 266 -1.21 -10.67 -3.24
CA ASN A 266 -0.36 -9.46 -3.30
C ASN A 266 -0.04 -8.78 -1.97
N PHE A 267 -0.38 -9.39 -0.83
CA PHE A 267 0.08 -8.97 0.50
C PHE A 267 -0.12 -7.47 0.83
N PRO A 268 -1.36 -6.93 0.75
CA PRO A 268 -1.66 -5.49 0.88
C PRO A 268 -1.21 -4.83 2.19
N PHE A 269 -0.92 -5.63 3.22
CA PHE A 269 -0.53 -5.17 4.57
C PHE A 269 0.83 -5.70 5.02
N HIS A 270 1.68 -6.13 4.09
CA HIS A 270 2.98 -6.70 4.43
C HIS A 270 3.86 -5.72 5.21
N GLY A 271 4.13 -6.05 6.48
CA GLY A 271 4.96 -5.21 7.34
C GLY A 271 4.30 -3.87 7.67
N SER A 272 2.97 -3.81 7.68
CA SER A 272 2.24 -2.62 8.10
C SER A 272 2.54 -2.25 9.54
N VAL A 273 2.68 -0.95 9.79
CA VAL A 273 2.91 -0.33 11.09
C VAL A 273 2.00 0.87 11.20
N MET A 274 1.32 1.00 12.33
CA MET A 274 0.60 2.22 12.66
C MET A 274 1.48 3.09 13.54
N TRP A 275 1.77 4.31 13.09
CA TRP A 275 2.54 5.33 13.79
C TRP A 275 1.60 6.40 14.32
N TRP A 276 1.86 6.93 15.51
CA TRP A 276 1.14 8.09 16.03
C TRP A 276 2.07 9.00 16.82
N ARG A 277 1.84 10.31 16.70
CA ARG A 277 2.70 11.30 17.37
C ARG A 277 2.56 11.18 18.88
N LYS A 278 3.68 11.21 19.59
CA LYS A 278 3.69 11.31 21.06
C LYS A 278 2.98 12.59 21.49
N ASP A 279 2.28 12.55 22.62
CA ASP A 279 1.74 13.77 23.18
C ASP A 279 2.90 14.72 23.48
N ASP A 280 2.82 15.94 22.94
CA ASP A 280 3.75 17.01 23.26
C ASP A 280 3.53 17.30 24.75
N GLY A 281 4.36 16.70 25.60
CA GLY A 281 4.26 16.84 27.04
C GLY A 281 4.35 18.31 27.40
N ILE A 282 3.20 18.97 27.58
CA ILE A 282 3.15 20.22 28.31
C ILE A 282 3.56 19.83 29.72
N PRO A 283 4.70 20.31 30.24
CA PRO A 283 5.07 20.05 31.62
C PRO A 283 3.90 20.53 32.48
N GLY A 284 3.28 19.58 33.18
CA GLY A 284 2.16 19.87 34.06
C GLY A 284 2.54 21.03 34.96
N HIS A 285 1.68 22.04 35.00
CA HIS A 285 1.72 23.09 36.00
C HIS A 285 2.02 22.44 37.34
N VAL A 286 3.19 22.71 37.90
CA VAL A 286 3.48 22.49 39.30
C VAL A 286 2.38 23.25 40.04
N GLN A 287 1.43 22.53 40.63
CA GLN A 287 0.50 23.10 41.59
C GLN A 287 1.35 23.52 42.79
N ALA A 288 1.66 24.81 42.83
CA ALA A 288 2.04 25.47 44.06
C ALA A 288 0.76 25.64 44.89
N SER A 289 0.65 24.90 45.99
CA SER A 289 0.10 25.28 47.31
C SER A 289 -0.29 24.01 48.07
#